data_AF-A0A3M8ARI7-F1
#
_entry.id   AF-A0A3M8ARI7-F1
#
_cell.length_a   1.000
_cell.length_b   1.000
_cell.length_c   1.000
_cell.angle_alpha   90.00
_cell.angle_beta   90.00
_cell.angle_gamma   90.00
#
_symmetry.space_group_name_H-M   'P 1'
#
loop_
_entity.id
_entity.type
_entity.pdbx_description
1 polymer ?
#
loop_
_entity_poly.entity_id
_entity_poly.type
_entity_poly.pdbx_seq_one_letter_code
_entity_poly.pdbx_strand_id
1 'polypeptide(L)'
;MAIQADMLSIAYGFAAFFLNPVFYLFLGFIYLHYRRQMKLERQLFAARMQSPLLSTFRAVGMGVTGGLCISLLAAGLGVVVQAQDLWILWALALFLALIRLRFLCFAYAAGLLSILHAIAQAFPGVRDVSGLGSVWEMLLQAKPIPLLALVAIMHLIEAMLVRWNGGKDASPLFVEGQRGRIVGAYLLHSFWLTPLALFVQVEPGTISGTLYPGWPFFSGELASYGLMLLPTVTGFSDMTQTMTPMKKARQISKNLTWYAVGLLALCALSVLFAPLVLLAALFALFGHEALFFWSQWKERQRSPYFIQSSRGVKVMGVITGTRAEEIGITTGEIIVKVNGIPVRDKEELYPALQANPAFCKMEVLTREGELKFVQCAVYAGNHHQLGIIVVPDATTRVFVDLKRSSVVELIRQKLEKLNVGA
;
A
#
# COMPACT_ATOMS: atom_id res chain seq x y z
N MET A 1 26.28 -3.20 -36.10
CA MET A 1 26.91 -2.40 -35.01
C MET A 1 25.89 -1.70 -34.12
N ALA A 2 24.93 -0.91 -34.64
CA ALA A 2 23.91 -0.23 -33.80
C ALA A 2 23.06 -1.20 -32.94
N ILE A 3 22.47 -2.24 -33.53
CA ILE A 3 21.64 -3.23 -32.80
C ILE A 3 22.44 -3.97 -31.70
N GLN A 4 23.75 -4.22 -31.92
CA GLN A 4 24.61 -4.84 -30.90
C GLN A 4 24.92 -3.88 -29.75
N ALA A 5 25.14 -2.60 -30.04
CA ALA A 5 25.34 -1.56 -29.03
C ALA A 5 24.06 -1.36 -28.19
N ASP A 6 22.88 -1.45 -28.82
CA ASP A 6 21.58 -1.35 -28.14
C ASP A 6 21.30 -2.57 -27.24
N MET A 7 21.67 -3.78 -27.68
CA MET A 7 21.53 -4.99 -26.86
C MET A 7 22.49 -4.98 -25.66
N LEU A 8 23.71 -4.48 -25.84
CA LEU A 8 24.70 -4.32 -24.76
C LEU A 8 24.25 -3.27 -23.74
N SER A 9 23.66 -2.16 -24.17
CA SER A 9 23.17 -1.11 -23.26
C SER A 9 21.96 -1.58 -22.44
N ILE A 10 21.04 -2.33 -23.06
CA ILE A 10 19.93 -2.99 -22.35
C ILE A 10 20.47 -4.00 -21.33
N ALA A 11 21.40 -4.87 -21.72
CA ALA A 11 22.01 -5.84 -20.83
C ALA A 11 22.72 -5.16 -19.64
N TYR A 12 23.44 -4.06 -19.90
CA TYR A 12 24.07 -3.25 -18.85
C TYR A 12 23.03 -2.62 -17.92
N GLY A 13 21.91 -2.10 -18.46
CA GLY A 13 20.82 -1.56 -17.66
C GLY A 13 20.21 -2.60 -16.71
N PHE A 14 19.95 -3.82 -17.20
CA PHE A 14 19.48 -4.93 -16.37
C PHE A 14 20.51 -5.33 -15.31
N ALA A 15 21.78 -5.43 -15.69
CA ALA A 15 22.86 -5.72 -14.74
C ALA A 15 22.94 -4.65 -13.64
N ALA A 16 22.93 -3.37 -14.03
CA ALA A 16 22.95 -2.24 -13.10
C ALA A 16 21.73 -2.24 -12.17
N PHE A 17 20.55 -2.62 -12.67
CA PHE A 17 19.35 -2.78 -11.85
C PHE A 17 19.51 -3.87 -10.78
N PHE A 18 19.97 -5.06 -11.15
CA PHE A 18 20.15 -6.15 -10.20
C PHE A 18 21.33 -5.92 -9.26
N LEU A 19 22.35 -5.14 -9.67
CA LEU A 19 23.44 -4.73 -8.80
C LEU A 19 23.07 -3.56 -7.87
N ASN A 20 21.92 -2.92 -8.07
CA ASN A 20 21.49 -1.79 -7.27
C ASN A 20 21.14 -2.24 -5.84
N PRO A 21 21.84 -1.75 -4.79
CA PRO A 21 21.58 -2.19 -3.41
C PRO A 21 20.17 -1.84 -2.93
N VAL A 22 19.53 -0.83 -3.51
CA VAL A 22 18.15 -0.41 -3.18
C VAL A 22 17.14 -1.51 -3.52
N PHE A 23 17.39 -2.29 -4.58
CA PHE A 23 16.54 -3.43 -4.95
C PHE A 23 16.47 -4.45 -3.81
N TYR A 24 17.63 -4.86 -3.28
CA TYR A 24 17.72 -5.81 -2.18
C TYR A 24 17.21 -5.24 -0.86
N LEU A 25 17.40 -3.92 -0.64
CA LEU A 25 16.83 -3.23 0.51
C LEU A 25 15.29 -3.34 0.48
N PHE A 26 14.64 -3.06 -0.64
CA PHE A 26 13.19 -3.19 -0.76
C PHE A 26 12.71 -4.63 -0.62
N LEU A 27 13.40 -5.59 -1.23
CA LEU A 27 13.07 -7.00 -1.08
C LEU A 27 13.16 -7.44 0.39
N GLY A 28 14.24 -7.06 1.08
CA GLY A 28 14.43 -7.30 2.50
C GLY A 28 13.38 -6.61 3.36
N PHE A 29 13.05 -5.35 3.05
CA PHE A 29 12.00 -4.59 3.73
C PHE A 29 10.63 -5.27 3.63
N ILE A 30 10.23 -5.69 2.44
CA ILE A 30 8.94 -6.39 2.21
C ILE A 30 8.91 -7.71 3.00
N TYR A 31 10.00 -8.50 2.95
CA TYR A 31 10.07 -9.75 3.72
C TYR A 31 9.99 -9.49 5.23
N LEU A 32 10.74 -8.52 5.75
CA LEU A 32 10.75 -8.17 7.17
C LEU A 32 9.39 -7.63 7.62
N HIS A 33 8.68 -6.89 6.77
CA HIS A 33 7.32 -6.43 7.01
C HIS A 33 6.37 -7.61 7.24
N TYR A 34 6.28 -8.56 6.29
CA TYR A 34 5.41 -9.72 6.43
C TYR A 34 5.86 -10.65 7.57
N ARG A 35 7.17 -10.73 7.86
CA ARG A 35 7.67 -11.47 9.03
C ARG A 35 7.22 -10.82 10.35
N ARG A 36 7.27 -9.49 10.45
CA ARG A 36 6.78 -8.75 11.62
C ARG A 36 5.28 -8.92 11.80
N GLN A 37 4.52 -8.84 10.71
CA GLN A 37 3.08 -9.07 10.69
C GLN A 37 2.72 -10.47 11.21
N MET A 38 3.39 -11.52 10.70
CA MET A 38 3.20 -12.89 11.18
C MET A 38 3.57 -13.09 12.65
N LYS A 39 4.59 -12.38 13.17
CA LYS A 39 4.89 -12.37 14.62
C LYS A 39 3.76 -11.76 15.44
N LEU A 40 3.19 -10.65 14.97
CA LEU A 40 2.06 -9.99 15.63
C LEU A 40 0.81 -10.89 15.62
N GLU A 41 0.53 -11.56 14.51
CA GLU A 41 -0.58 -12.52 14.41
C GLU A 41 -0.42 -13.69 15.40
N ARG A 42 0.79 -14.23 15.54
CA ARG A 42 1.07 -15.28 16.52
C ARG A 42 0.89 -14.80 17.96
N GLN A 43 1.21 -13.55 18.25
CA GLN A 43 1.02 -12.98 19.59
C GLN A 43 -0.46 -12.74 19.91
N LEU A 44 -1.26 -12.34 18.92
CA LEU A 44 -2.69 -12.04 19.11
C LEU A 44 -3.59 -13.27 19.06
N PHE A 45 -3.28 -14.23 18.18
CA PHE A 45 -4.18 -15.34 17.85
C PHE A 45 -3.55 -16.72 18.06
N ALA A 46 -2.30 -16.80 18.54
CA ALA A 46 -1.53 -18.04 18.62
C ALA A 46 -1.42 -18.80 17.29
N ALA A 47 -1.69 -18.13 16.16
CA ALA A 47 -1.78 -18.71 14.84
C ALA A 47 -1.04 -17.84 13.80
N ARG A 48 -0.62 -18.50 12.72
CA ARG A 48 -0.05 -17.84 11.53
C ARG A 48 -1.17 -17.71 10.51
N MET A 49 -1.56 -16.50 10.13
CA MET A 49 -2.55 -16.33 9.07
C MET A 49 -1.93 -16.59 7.70
N GLN A 50 -0.71 -16.09 7.49
CA GLN A 50 -0.04 -16.14 6.19
C GLN A 50 1.44 -16.50 6.26
N SER A 51 1.96 -16.95 5.12
CA SER A 51 3.38 -17.21 4.96
C SER A 51 4.15 -15.97 4.53
N PRO A 52 5.15 -15.49 5.29
CA PRO A 52 5.92 -14.31 4.89
C PRO A 52 6.58 -14.47 3.53
N LEU A 53 7.09 -15.66 3.22
CA LEU A 53 7.70 -15.94 1.91
C LEU A 53 6.66 -15.88 0.79
N LEU A 54 5.51 -16.53 0.96
CA LEU A 54 4.46 -16.54 -0.07
C LEU A 54 3.89 -15.14 -0.29
N SER A 55 3.67 -14.38 0.79
CA SER A 55 3.23 -12.99 0.71
C SER A 55 4.28 -12.11 0.03
N THR A 56 5.58 -12.35 0.27
CA THR A 56 6.67 -11.65 -0.42
C THR A 56 6.69 -11.99 -1.91
N PHE A 57 6.57 -13.27 -2.31
CA PHE A 57 6.50 -13.64 -3.73
C PHE A 57 5.27 -13.05 -4.42
N ARG A 58 4.11 -13.06 -3.76
CA ARG A 58 2.90 -12.40 -4.27
C ARG A 58 3.12 -10.89 -4.44
N ALA A 59 3.73 -10.24 -3.44
CA ALA A 59 4.04 -8.82 -3.47
C ALA A 59 4.98 -8.46 -4.62
N VAL A 60 6.05 -9.23 -4.81
CA VAL A 60 7.00 -9.05 -5.92
C VAL A 60 6.34 -9.32 -7.27
N GLY A 61 5.59 -10.41 -7.42
CA GLY A 61 4.93 -10.75 -8.69
C GLY A 61 3.88 -9.71 -9.12
N MET A 62 3.03 -9.27 -8.20
CA MET A 62 2.08 -8.19 -8.46
C MET A 62 2.80 -6.86 -8.71
N GLY A 63 3.88 -6.58 -7.98
CA GLY A 63 4.67 -5.36 -8.14
C GLY A 63 5.41 -5.30 -9.47
N VAL A 64 6.03 -6.38 -9.95
CA VAL A 64 6.65 -6.46 -11.28
C VAL A 64 5.60 -6.20 -12.37
N THR A 65 4.41 -6.79 -12.22
CA THR A 65 3.29 -6.55 -13.14
C THR A 65 2.86 -5.08 -13.12
N GLY A 66 2.72 -4.49 -11.93
CA GLY A 66 2.41 -3.07 -11.78
C GLY A 66 3.49 -2.14 -12.34
N GLY A 67 4.76 -2.44 -12.09
CA GLY A 67 5.91 -1.67 -12.60
C GLY A 67 5.95 -1.66 -14.12
N LEU A 68 5.73 -2.81 -14.75
CA LEU A 68 5.58 -2.92 -16.21
C LEU A 68 4.41 -2.06 -16.72
N CYS A 69 3.24 -2.11 -16.08
CA CYS A 69 2.11 -1.27 -16.46
C CYS A 69 2.42 0.24 -16.31
N ILE A 70 3.08 0.66 -15.22
CA ILE A 70 3.50 2.05 -15.01
C ILE A 70 4.44 2.47 -16.14
N SER A 71 5.46 1.66 -16.44
CA SER A 71 6.43 1.93 -17.50
C SER A 71 5.81 2.05 -18.88
N LEU A 72 4.90 1.15 -19.24
CA LEU A 72 4.21 1.19 -20.52
C LEU A 72 3.31 2.43 -20.64
N LEU A 73 2.57 2.78 -19.58
CA LEU A 73 1.74 3.99 -19.56
C LEU A 73 2.58 5.26 -19.60
N ALA A 74 3.68 5.33 -18.84
CA ALA A 74 4.60 6.45 -18.83
C ALA A 74 5.26 6.64 -20.21
N ALA A 75 5.73 5.56 -20.83
CA ALA A 75 6.28 5.56 -22.18
C ALA A 75 5.23 5.99 -23.22
N GLY A 76 4.03 5.40 -23.19
CA GLY A 76 2.93 5.71 -24.10
C GLY A 76 2.29 7.08 -23.90
N LEU A 77 2.58 7.77 -22.79
CA LEU A 77 2.20 9.17 -22.57
C LEU A 77 3.38 10.13 -22.73
N GLY A 78 4.59 9.65 -23.05
CA GLY A 78 5.77 10.51 -23.17
C GLY A 78 6.14 11.24 -21.89
N VAL A 79 6.03 10.53 -20.76
CA VAL A 79 6.59 10.99 -19.50
C VAL A 79 8.11 10.79 -19.55
N VAL A 80 8.82 11.87 -19.84
CA VAL A 80 10.28 11.93 -19.84
C VAL A 80 10.71 12.79 -18.66
N VAL A 81 11.39 12.17 -17.70
CA VAL A 81 11.84 12.84 -16.48
C VAL A 81 13.30 13.26 -16.61
N GLN A 82 13.74 14.23 -15.81
CA GLN A 82 15.17 14.52 -15.69
C GLN A 82 15.78 13.71 -14.55
N ALA A 83 17.01 13.22 -14.72
CA ALA A 83 17.70 12.48 -13.67
C ALA A 83 17.84 13.32 -12.40
N GLN A 84 18.17 14.62 -12.55
CA GLN A 84 18.28 15.57 -11.44
C GLN A 84 16.98 15.65 -10.63
N ASP A 85 15.83 15.71 -11.31
CA ASP A 85 14.52 15.84 -10.70
C ASP A 85 14.17 14.61 -9.86
N LEU A 86 14.54 13.42 -10.32
CA LEU A 86 14.36 12.18 -9.57
C LEU A 86 15.20 12.16 -8.29
N TRP A 87 16.44 12.67 -8.33
CA TRP A 87 17.28 12.77 -7.14
C TRP A 87 16.70 13.74 -6.10
N ILE A 88 16.21 14.89 -6.56
CA ILE A 88 15.54 15.87 -5.68
C ILE A 88 14.27 15.28 -5.09
N LEU A 89 13.47 14.59 -5.90
CA LEU A 89 12.25 13.92 -5.47
C LEU A 89 12.55 12.91 -4.36
N TRP A 90 13.58 12.07 -4.53
CA TRP A 90 14.04 11.13 -3.51
C TRP A 90 14.51 11.82 -2.24
N ALA A 91 15.33 12.86 -2.36
CA ALA A 91 15.82 13.62 -1.20
C ALA A 91 14.68 14.25 -0.40
N LEU A 92 13.71 14.87 -1.09
CA LEU A 92 12.52 15.45 -0.46
C LEU A 92 11.63 14.37 0.18
N ALA A 93 11.42 13.24 -0.49
CA ALA A 93 10.63 12.13 0.07
C ALA A 93 11.26 11.57 1.35
N LEU A 94 12.59 11.38 1.37
CA LEU A 94 13.32 10.93 2.55
C LEU A 94 13.28 11.97 3.67
N PHE A 95 13.46 13.26 3.36
CA PHE A 95 13.36 14.35 4.33
C PHE A 95 11.97 14.40 4.98
N LEU A 96 10.91 14.34 4.18
CA LEU A 96 9.53 14.34 4.67
C LEU A 96 9.22 13.08 5.51
N ALA A 97 9.82 11.94 5.16
CA ALA A 97 9.67 10.70 5.92
C ALA A 97 10.25 10.79 7.35
N LEU A 98 11.22 11.67 7.61
CA LEU A 98 11.74 11.95 8.96
C LEU A 98 10.67 12.57 9.87
N ILE A 99 9.79 13.41 9.31
CA ILE A 99 8.67 14.01 10.03
C ILE A 99 7.65 12.91 10.35
N ARG A 100 7.18 12.22 9.30
CA ARG A 100 6.32 11.03 9.41
C ARG A 100 6.55 10.13 8.21
N LEU A 101 6.73 8.83 8.46
CA LEU A 101 6.98 7.83 7.41
C LEU A 101 5.91 7.82 6.30
N ARG A 102 4.68 8.23 6.61
CA ARG A 102 3.59 8.36 5.61
C ARG A 102 3.92 9.34 4.48
N PHE A 103 4.75 10.36 4.74
CA PHE A 103 5.11 11.39 3.78
C PHE A 103 6.22 10.95 2.82
N LEU A 104 6.66 9.69 2.89
CA LEU A 104 7.57 9.09 1.92
C LEU A 104 6.94 8.97 0.52
N CYS A 105 5.61 8.98 0.40
CA CYS A 105 4.94 8.90 -0.89
C CYS A 105 5.35 10.05 -1.82
N PHE A 106 5.66 9.73 -3.08
CA PHE A 106 6.13 10.70 -4.07
C PHE A 106 5.11 11.80 -4.40
N ALA A 107 3.82 11.63 -4.09
CA ALA A 107 2.85 12.72 -4.20
C ALA A 107 3.22 13.93 -3.32
N TYR A 108 3.73 13.70 -2.11
CA TYR A 108 4.16 14.79 -1.23
C TYR A 108 5.42 15.47 -1.76
N ALA A 109 6.42 14.69 -2.15
CA ALA A 109 7.69 15.20 -2.65
C ALA A 109 7.52 15.95 -3.99
N ALA A 110 6.73 15.42 -4.94
CA ALA A 110 6.48 16.04 -6.23
C ALA A 110 5.62 17.30 -6.10
N GLY A 111 4.61 17.28 -5.22
CA GLY A 111 3.80 18.47 -4.90
C GLY A 111 4.66 19.57 -4.27
N LEU A 112 5.51 19.22 -3.30
CA LEU A 112 6.43 20.17 -2.67
C LEU A 112 7.46 20.72 -3.65
N LEU A 113 8.10 19.87 -4.47
CA LEU A 113 9.05 20.30 -5.49
C LEU A 113 8.41 21.27 -6.48
N SER A 114 7.19 20.99 -6.94
CA SER A 114 6.44 21.87 -7.84
C SER A 114 6.15 23.24 -7.20
N ILE A 115 5.80 23.28 -5.91
CA ILE A 115 5.59 24.53 -5.17
C ILE A 115 6.91 25.30 -5.02
N LEU A 116 8.00 24.63 -4.65
CA LEU A 116 9.32 25.23 -4.53
C LEU A 116 9.81 25.78 -5.87
N HIS A 117 9.57 25.06 -6.97
CA HIS A 117 9.84 25.53 -8.33
C HIS A 117 9.04 26.79 -8.67
N ALA A 118 7.75 26.85 -8.34
CA ALA A 118 6.93 28.04 -8.54
C ALA A 118 7.42 29.25 -7.71
N ILE A 119 7.83 29.02 -6.46
CA ILE A 119 8.47 30.04 -5.62
C ILE A 119 9.78 30.50 -6.24
N ALA A 120 10.58 29.57 -6.77
CA ALA A 120 11.84 29.88 -7.43
C ALA A 120 11.64 30.81 -8.64
N GLN A 121 10.64 30.52 -9.47
CA GLN A 121 10.25 31.37 -10.60
C GLN A 121 9.78 32.77 -10.16
N ALA A 122 9.11 32.89 -9.01
CA ALA A 122 8.65 34.18 -8.51
C ALA A 122 9.78 35.08 -7.99
N PHE A 123 10.89 34.51 -7.53
CA PHE A 123 12.05 35.25 -7.01
C PHE A 123 13.36 34.79 -7.68
N PRO A 124 13.56 35.02 -8.98
CA PRO A 124 14.72 34.50 -9.71
C PRO A 124 16.05 35.09 -9.20
N GLY A 125 16.05 36.30 -8.62
CA GLY A 125 17.25 36.97 -8.12
C GLY A 125 17.91 36.30 -6.89
N VAL A 126 17.24 35.34 -6.24
CA VAL A 126 17.85 34.56 -5.15
C VAL A 126 19.00 33.68 -5.65
N ARG A 127 19.04 33.37 -6.96
CA ARG A 127 20.14 32.63 -7.57
C ARG A 127 21.51 33.33 -7.41
N ASP A 128 21.51 34.65 -7.28
CA ASP A 128 22.73 35.46 -7.16
C ASP A 128 23.19 35.61 -5.70
N VAL A 129 22.43 35.06 -4.74
CA VAL A 129 22.78 35.07 -3.31
C VAL A 129 23.80 33.98 -3.02
N SER A 130 24.95 34.38 -2.46
CA SER A 130 26.03 33.46 -2.07
C SER A 130 25.52 32.36 -1.11
N GLY A 131 25.84 31.11 -1.42
CA GLY A 131 25.45 29.93 -0.64
C GLY A 131 24.08 29.33 -0.99
N LEU A 132 23.17 30.08 -1.62
CA LEU A 132 21.83 29.60 -2.02
C LEU A 132 21.69 29.39 -3.54
N GLY A 133 22.56 30.01 -4.34
CA GLY A 133 22.43 30.04 -5.80
C GLY A 133 22.30 28.67 -6.47
N SER A 134 23.09 27.68 -6.06
CA SER A 134 23.08 26.34 -6.67
C SER A 134 21.76 25.58 -6.43
N VAL A 135 21.21 25.68 -5.22
CA VAL A 135 19.93 25.06 -4.88
C VAL A 135 18.79 25.78 -5.60
N TRP A 136 18.85 27.11 -5.69
CA TRP A 136 17.84 27.90 -6.38
C TRP A 136 17.82 27.61 -7.88
N GLU A 137 18.99 27.52 -8.51
CA GLU A 137 19.11 27.16 -9.92
C GLU A 137 18.57 25.76 -10.19
N MET A 138 18.87 24.80 -9.31
CA MET A 138 18.31 23.45 -9.40
C MET A 138 16.77 23.45 -9.34
N LEU A 139 16.17 24.29 -8.49
CA LEU A 139 14.72 24.45 -8.42
C LEU A 139 14.15 25.15 -9.67
N LEU A 140 14.83 26.16 -10.21
CA LEU A 140 14.42 26.84 -11.45
C LEU A 140 14.42 25.90 -12.65
N GLN A 141 15.40 24.99 -12.74
CA GLN A 141 15.56 24.05 -13.86
C GLN A 141 14.67 22.80 -13.76
N ALA A 142 14.03 22.57 -12.60
CA ALA A 142 13.19 21.40 -12.39
C ALA A 142 12.00 21.37 -13.36
N LYS A 143 11.59 20.17 -13.80
CA LYS A 143 10.41 19.95 -14.66
C LYS A 143 9.29 19.25 -13.88
N PRO A 144 8.34 19.99 -13.29
CA PRO A 144 7.39 19.38 -12.36
C PRO A 144 6.29 18.55 -13.05
N ILE A 145 5.89 18.91 -14.28
CA ILE A 145 4.77 18.25 -14.99
C ILE A 145 5.05 16.75 -15.22
N PRO A 146 6.18 16.32 -15.81
CA PRO A 146 6.50 14.89 -15.95
C PRO A 146 6.48 14.12 -14.63
N LEU A 147 6.96 14.72 -13.53
CA LEU A 147 6.98 14.08 -12.20
C LEU A 147 5.56 13.91 -11.64
N LEU A 148 4.73 14.95 -11.71
CA LEU A 148 3.34 14.89 -11.27
C LEU A 148 2.53 13.88 -12.11
N ALA A 149 2.77 13.82 -13.42
CA ALA A 149 2.16 12.84 -14.30
C ALA A 149 2.60 11.40 -13.95
N LEU A 150 3.90 11.18 -13.70
CA LEU A 150 4.43 9.89 -13.23
C LEU A 150 3.76 9.48 -11.91
N VAL A 151 3.68 10.40 -10.94
CA VAL A 151 3.00 10.17 -9.65
C VAL A 151 1.54 9.78 -9.87
N ALA A 152 0.82 10.46 -10.76
CA ALA A 152 -0.57 10.13 -11.08
C ALA A 152 -0.71 8.70 -11.64
N ILE A 153 0.16 8.31 -12.59
CA ILE A 153 0.20 6.96 -13.15
C ILE A 153 0.52 5.92 -12.07
N MET A 154 1.50 6.20 -11.20
CA MET A 154 1.85 5.31 -10.08
C MET A 154 0.65 5.07 -9.15
N HIS A 155 -0.08 6.11 -8.76
CA HIS A 155 -1.27 5.97 -7.90
C HIS A 155 -2.45 5.29 -8.63
N LEU A 156 -2.58 5.46 -9.94
CA LEU A 156 -3.59 4.75 -10.72
C LEU A 156 -3.32 3.24 -10.72
N ILE A 157 -2.06 2.85 -10.92
CA ILE A 157 -1.65 1.43 -10.86
C ILE A 157 -1.69 0.91 -9.43
N GLU A 158 -1.33 1.71 -8.43
CA GLU A 158 -1.52 1.34 -7.02
C GLU A 158 -3.00 1.06 -6.73
N ALA A 159 -3.93 1.89 -7.21
CA ALA A 159 -5.37 1.67 -7.04
C ALA A 159 -5.82 0.35 -7.69
N MET A 160 -5.24 -0.03 -8.83
CA MET A 160 -5.47 -1.32 -9.49
C MET A 160 -4.91 -2.48 -8.66
N LEU A 161 -3.68 -2.37 -8.14
CA LEU A 161 -3.05 -3.39 -7.29
C LEU A 161 -3.83 -3.58 -5.97
N VAL A 162 -4.29 -2.51 -5.35
CA VAL A 162 -5.17 -2.54 -4.16
C VAL A 162 -6.45 -3.34 -4.47
N ARG A 163 -7.06 -3.10 -5.64
CA ARG A 163 -8.28 -3.79 -6.07
C ARG A 163 -8.02 -5.27 -6.32
N TRP A 164 -6.92 -5.61 -6.99
CA TRP A 164 -6.54 -6.99 -7.31
C TRP A 164 -6.15 -7.78 -6.06
N ASN A 165 -5.41 -7.16 -5.13
CA ASN A 165 -5.06 -7.78 -3.86
C ASN A 165 -6.31 -8.03 -3.00
N GLY A 166 -7.29 -7.12 -3.03
CA GLY A 166 -8.60 -7.34 -2.42
C GLY A 166 -8.58 -7.51 -0.90
N GLY A 167 -7.54 -7.00 -0.23
CA GLY A 167 -7.36 -7.15 1.22
C GLY A 167 -6.83 -8.52 1.65
N LYS A 168 -6.25 -9.31 0.74
CA LYS A 168 -5.63 -10.60 1.09
C LYS A 168 -4.51 -10.44 2.11
N ASP A 169 -3.73 -9.35 2.08
CA ASP A 169 -2.67 -9.08 3.06
C ASP A 169 -3.18 -8.47 4.39
N ALA A 170 -4.50 -8.39 4.61
CA ALA A 170 -5.03 -7.74 5.79
C ALA A 170 -4.87 -8.62 7.04
N SER A 171 -4.31 -8.05 8.12
CA SER A 171 -4.23 -8.74 9.41
C SER A 171 -5.40 -8.36 10.31
N PRO A 172 -6.08 -9.34 10.93
CA PRO A 172 -7.02 -9.05 12.00
C PRO A 172 -6.28 -8.51 13.23
N LEU A 173 -6.95 -7.66 14.00
CA LEU A 173 -6.44 -7.12 15.25
C LEU A 173 -7.57 -6.68 16.19
N PHE A 174 -7.30 -6.67 17.48
CA PHE A 174 -8.22 -6.14 18.48
C PHE A 174 -7.75 -4.76 18.91
N VAL A 175 -8.69 -3.81 18.93
CA VAL A 175 -8.43 -2.40 19.27
C VAL A 175 -9.51 -1.88 20.19
N GLU A 176 -9.14 -0.89 20.98
CA GLU A 176 -10.11 -0.11 21.73
C GLU A 176 -10.94 0.76 20.77
N GLY A 177 -12.25 0.53 20.77
CA GLY A 177 -13.20 1.35 20.03
C GLY A 177 -13.47 2.69 20.72
N GLN A 178 -14.16 3.60 20.04
CA GLN A 178 -14.43 4.96 20.55
C GLN A 178 -15.20 5.02 21.88
N ARG A 179 -15.88 3.93 22.25
CA ARG A 179 -16.69 3.81 23.48
C ARG A 179 -15.98 2.99 24.57
N GLY A 180 -14.66 2.81 24.47
CA GLY A 180 -13.85 2.02 25.41
C GLY A 180 -14.04 0.50 25.32
N ARG A 181 -14.90 0.01 24.41
CA ARG A 181 -15.09 -1.43 24.17
C ARG A 181 -14.07 -1.94 23.16
N ILE A 182 -13.54 -3.12 23.40
CA ILE A 182 -12.66 -3.80 22.44
C ILE A 182 -13.49 -4.26 21.24
N VAL A 183 -13.02 -3.92 20.05
CA VAL A 183 -13.66 -4.27 18.77
C VAL A 183 -12.66 -4.92 17.83
N GLY A 184 -13.17 -5.81 16.98
CA GLY A 184 -12.37 -6.38 15.90
C GLY A 184 -12.11 -5.34 14.83
N ALA A 185 -10.89 -5.34 14.31
CA ALA A 185 -10.47 -4.49 13.22
C ALA A 185 -9.51 -5.23 12.28
N TYR A 186 -9.25 -4.61 11.15
CA TYR A 186 -8.29 -5.08 10.18
C TYR A 186 -7.30 -3.98 9.83
N LEU A 187 -6.01 -4.31 9.87
CA LEU A 187 -4.95 -3.50 9.29
C LEU A 187 -4.72 -4.00 7.86
N LEU A 188 -4.91 -3.11 6.89
CA LEU A 188 -4.60 -3.36 5.49
C LEU A 188 -3.27 -2.68 5.21
N HIS A 189 -2.22 -3.49 5.03
CA HIS A 189 -0.89 -2.99 4.73
C HIS A 189 -0.29 -3.87 3.65
N SER A 190 0.07 -3.29 2.51
CA SER A 190 0.68 -4.02 1.40
C SER A 190 1.76 -3.19 0.76
N PHE A 191 2.85 -3.84 0.39
CA PHE A 191 3.96 -3.27 -0.36
C PHE A 191 4.21 -4.12 -1.58
N TRP A 192 4.49 -3.47 -2.71
CA TRP A 192 4.76 -4.09 -3.99
C TRP A 192 6.05 -3.52 -4.54
N LEU A 193 7.01 -4.39 -4.84
CA LEU A 193 8.23 -4.01 -5.52
C LEU A 193 7.89 -3.74 -6.98
N THR A 194 7.90 -2.48 -7.40
CA THR A 194 7.53 -2.01 -8.74
C THR A 194 8.78 -1.50 -9.48
N PRO A 195 9.59 -2.37 -10.11
CA PRO A 195 10.65 -1.93 -11.00
C PRO A 195 10.09 -1.05 -12.12
N LEU A 196 10.65 0.14 -12.31
CA LEU A 196 10.24 1.06 -13.36
C LEU A 196 11.33 1.19 -14.40
N ALA A 197 10.97 1.02 -15.66
CA ALA A 197 11.71 1.52 -16.81
C ALA A 197 11.12 2.88 -17.23
N LEU A 198 11.91 3.95 -17.15
CA LEU A 198 11.48 5.31 -17.48
C LEU A 198 12.40 5.94 -18.52
N PHE A 199 11.84 6.77 -19.40
CA PHE A 199 12.63 7.64 -20.25
C PHE A 199 13.18 8.80 -19.43
N VAL A 200 14.48 9.01 -19.52
CA VAL A 200 15.18 10.09 -18.84
C VAL A 200 15.90 10.95 -19.86
N GLN A 201 15.83 12.27 -19.70
CA GLN A 201 16.59 13.20 -20.53
C GLN A 201 18.09 13.04 -20.24
N VAL A 202 18.89 12.70 -21.25
CA VAL A 202 20.34 12.50 -21.17
C VAL A 202 21.00 13.05 -22.42
N GLU A 203 22.13 13.74 -22.31
CA GLU A 203 22.94 14.19 -23.45
C GLU A 203 24.37 13.62 -23.38
N PRO A 204 24.87 12.93 -24.43
CA PRO A 204 24.13 12.43 -25.60
C PRO A 204 23.25 11.22 -25.24
N GLY A 205 21.97 11.25 -25.64
CA GLY A 205 21.03 10.14 -25.44
C GLY A 205 21.14 9.03 -26.51
N THR A 206 20.61 7.85 -26.19
CA THR A 206 20.57 6.69 -27.10
C THR A 206 19.38 6.76 -28.07
N ILE A 207 18.27 7.36 -27.63
CA ILE A 207 17.05 7.56 -28.44
C ILE A 207 16.89 9.05 -28.67
N SER A 208 16.67 9.45 -29.92
CA SER A 208 16.59 10.88 -30.29
C SER A 208 15.33 11.16 -31.12
N GLY A 209 14.77 12.37 -30.94
CA GLY A 209 13.61 12.85 -31.68
C GLY A 209 12.26 12.36 -31.14
N THR A 210 11.19 12.68 -31.87
CA THR A 210 9.81 12.34 -31.50
C THR A 210 9.46 10.93 -32.00
N LEU A 211 8.84 10.10 -31.16
CA LEU A 211 8.41 8.75 -31.56
C LEU A 211 7.13 8.76 -32.41
N TYR A 212 6.24 9.72 -32.14
CA TYR A 212 5.00 9.97 -32.88
C TYR A 212 4.51 11.41 -32.64
N PRO A 213 3.60 11.96 -33.46
CA PRO A 213 3.12 13.34 -33.31
C PRO A 213 2.51 13.59 -31.92
N GLY A 214 2.98 14.62 -31.23
CA GLY A 214 2.55 14.97 -29.87
C GLY A 214 3.24 14.21 -28.73
N TRP A 215 4.22 13.36 -29.05
CA TRP A 215 5.12 12.75 -28.06
C TRP A 215 6.47 13.48 -28.02
N PRO A 216 7.02 13.78 -26.83
CA PRO A 216 6.48 13.48 -25.50
C PRO A 216 5.36 14.45 -25.09
N PHE A 217 4.30 13.96 -24.44
CA PHE A 217 3.14 14.80 -24.12
C PHE A 217 3.38 15.75 -22.94
N PHE A 218 4.09 15.27 -21.92
CA PHE A 218 4.35 16.02 -20.68
C PHE A 218 5.71 16.70 -20.65
N SER A 219 6.54 16.45 -21.66
CA SER A 219 7.93 16.88 -21.75
C SER A 219 8.05 17.57 -23.10
N GLY A 220 8.37 18.87 -23.13
CA GLY A 220 8.50 19.62 -24.39
C GLY A 220 9.57 19.06 -25.32
N GLU A 221 9.95 19.83 -26.35
CA GLU A 221 10.95 19.38 -27.34
C GLU A 221 12.30 19.07 -26.67
N LEU A 222 12.54 17.79 -26.46
CA LEU A 222 13.78 17.23 -25.96
C LEU A 222 14.37 16.38 -27.07
N ALA A 223 15.64 16.61 -27.40
CA ALA A 223 16.22 16.00 -28.58
C ALA A 223 16.77 14.58 -28.31
N SER A 224 17.08 14.22 -27.06
CA SER A 224 17.66 12.91 -26.76
C SER A 224 17.34 12.37 -25.35
N TYR A 225 17.27 11.03 -25.26
CA TYR A 225 16.78 10.27 -24.12
C TYR A 225 17.57 8.99 -23.89
N GLY A 226 17.63 8.56 -22.63
CA GLY A 226 18.05 7.23 -22.21
C GLY A 226 16.93 6.49 -21.49
N LEU A 227 17.11 5.17 -21.32
CA LEU A 227 16.23 4.36 -20.48
C LEU A 227 16.87 4.15 -19.11
N MET A 228 16.15 4.45 -18.03
CA MET A 228 16.61 4.22 -16.67
C MET A 228 15.73 3.18 -15.98
N LEU A 229 16.36 2.12 -15.46
CA LEU A 229 15.71 1.12 -14.62
C LEU A 229 15.86 1.50 -13.14
N LEU A 230 14.74 1.64 -12.44
CA LEU A 230 14.69 2.07 -11.05
C LEU A 230 13.95 1.02 -10.21
N PRO A 231 14.56 0.49 -9.13
CA PRO A 231 13.79 -0.23 -8.13
C PRO A 231 12.93 0.79 -7.39
N THR A 232 11.61 0.63 -7.42
CA THR A 232 10.68 1.43 -6.61
C THR A 232 9.73 0.53 -5.85
N VAL A 233 9.07 1.08 -4.83
CA VAL A 233 8.03 0.38 -4.08
C VAL A 233 6.78 1.24 -4.10
N THR A 234 5.65 0.64 -4.45
CA THR A 234 4.33 1.20 -4.18
C THR A 234 3.67 0.41 -3.07
N GLY A 235 2.72 1.02 -2.38
CA GLY A 235 2.06 0.35 -1.29
C GLY A 235 1.09 1.25 -0.58
N PHE A 236 0.13 0.63 0.09
CA PHE A 236 -0.90 1.34 0.83
C PHE A 236 -0.95 0.83 2.26
N SER A 237 -1.37 1.72 3.16
CA SER A 237 -1.61 1.40 4.56
C SER A 237 -2.88 2.10 5.02
N ASP A 238 -3.87 1.32 5.44
CA ASP A 238 -5.11 1.82 6.03
C ASP A 238 -5.62 0.81 7.05
N MET A 239 -6.63 1.19 7.82
CA MET A 239 -7.27 0.33 8.79
C MET A 239 -8.79 0.43 8.65
N THR A 240 -9.48 -0.63 9.00
CA THR A 240 -10.93 -0.60 9.10
C THR A 240 -11.43 -1.32 10.34
N GLN A 241 -12.41 -0.71 11.00
CA GLN A 241 -13.18 -1.33 12.08
C GLN A 241 -14.63 -1.56 11.64
N THR A 242 -15.04 -0.99 10.51
CA THR A 242 -16.44 -0.79 10.12
C THR A 242 -16.87 -1.59 8.90
N MET A 243 -15.95 -2.32 8.25
CA MET A 243 -16.26 -3.21 7.13
C MET A 243 -15.22 -4.32 6.97
N THR A 244 -15.46 -5.23 6.03
CA THR A 244 -14.50 -6.29 5.69
C THR A 244 -13.31 -5.74 4.89
N PRO A 245 -12.12 -6.38 4.95
CA PRO A 245 -10.95 -5.96 4.18
C PRO A 245 -11.21 -5.79 2.68
N MET A 246 -11.97 -6.69 2.09
CA MET A 246 -12.34 -6.61 0.66
C MET A 246 -13.16 -5.34 0.35
N LYS A 247 -14.13 -4.98 1.20
CA LYS A 247 -14.94 -3.76 1.01
C LYS A 247 -14.08 -2.51 1.18
N LYS A 248 -13.18 -2.52 2.17
CA LYS A 248 -12.24 -1.41 2.42
C LYS A 248 -11.27 -1.23 1.25
N ALA A 249 -10.67 -2.31 0.73
CA ALA A 249 -9.79 -2.28 -0.43
C ALA A 249 -10.49 -1.70 -1.68
N ARG A 250 -11.75 -2.09 -1.94
CA ARG A 250 -12.55 -1.50 -3.04
C ARG A 250 -12.79 0.00 -2.84
N GLN A 251 -13.05 0.44 -1.61
CA GLN A 251 -13.24 1.85 -1.29
C GLN A 251 -11.95 2.67 -1.46
N ILE A 252 -10.82 2.16 -0.97
CA ILE A 252 -9.49 2.79 -1.13
C ILE A 252 -9.17 2.92 -2.61
N SER A 253 -9.24 1.80 -3.35
CA SER A 253 -9.01 1.76 -4.79
C SER A 253 -9.86 2.79 -5.54
N LYS A 254 -11.18 2.83 -5.29
CA LYS A 254 -12.08 3.79 -5.96
C LYS A 254 -11.66 5.24 -5.71
N ASN A 255 -11.38 5.61 -4.45
CA ASN A 255 -11.00 6.98 -4.12
C ASN A 255 -9.64 7.34 -4.72
N LEU A 256 -8.68 6.41 -4.68
CA LEU A 256 -7.35 6.61 -5.23
C LEU A 256 -7.36 6.71 -6.75
N THR A 257 -8.21 5.95 -7.45
CA THR A 257 -8.44 6.11 -8.90
C THR A 257 -8.96 7.51 -9.22
N TRP A 258 -9.96 8.02 -8.51
CA TRP A 258 -10.47 9.38 -8.77
C TRP A 258 -9.42 10.46 -8.54
N TYR A 259 -8.63 10.33 -7.48
CA TYR A 259 -7.49 11.21 -7.23
C TYR A 259 -6.46 11.14 -8.37
N ALA A 260 -6.03 9.94 -8.76
CA ALA A 260 -5.03 9.74 -9.80
C ALA A 260 -5.49 10.28 -11.16
N VAL A 261 -6.74 10.02 -11.55
CA VAL A 261 -7.33 10.54 -12.78
C VAL A 261 -7.44 12.07 -12.74
N GLY A 262 -7.88 12.63 -11.61
CA GLY A 262 -7.95 14.09 -11.43
C GLY A 262 -6.57 14.76 -11.52
N LEU A 263 -5.56 14.18 -10.89
CA LEU A 263 -4.18 14.68 -10.96
C LEU A 263 -3.63 14.60 -12.38
N LEU A 264 -3.82 13.47 -13.07
CA LEU A 264 -3.35 13.30 -14.45
C LEU A 264 -4.05 14.29 -15.41
N ALA A 265 -5.35 14.52 -15.23
CA ALA A 265 -6.10 15.52 -16.00
C ALA A 265 -5.58 16.94 -15.75
N LEU A 266 -5.29 17.31 -14.49
CA LEU A 266 -4.67 18.60 -14.16
C LEU A 266 -3.28 18.73 -14.80
N CYS A 267 -2.47 17.66 -14.81
CA CYS A 267 -1.18 17.67 -15.49
C CYS A 267 -1.34 17.90 -17.00
N ALA A 268 -2.31 17.22 -17.64
CA ALA A 268 -2.57 17.37 -19.07
C ALA A 268 -3.04 18.80 -19.42
N LEU A 269 -3.95 19.37 -18.62
CA LEU A 269 -4.40 20.74 -18.80
C LEU A 269 -3.28 21.76 -18.55
N SER A 270 -2.33 21.45 -17.67
CA SER A 270 -1.19 22.32 -17.38
C SER A 270 -0.22 22.47 -18.55
N VAL A 271 -0.21 21.51 -19.49
CA VAL A 271 0.54 21.63 -20.75
C VAL A 271 0.00 22.78 -21.60
N LEU A 272 -1.32 23.01 -21.57
CA LEU A 272 -1.98 24.09 -22.31
C LEU A 272 -2.01 25.41 -21.53
N PHE A 273 -2.04 25.35 -20.19
CA PHE A 273 -2.12 26.53 -19.33
C PHE A 273 -1.20 26.39 -18.11
N ALA A 274 0.01 26.94 -18.22
CA ALA A 274 1.09 26.78 -17.25
C ALA A 274 0.73 27.10 -15.78
N PRO A 275 -0.12 28.09 -15.45
CA PRO A 275 -0.52 28.34 -14.05
C PRO A 275 -1.20 27.15 -13.36
N LEU A 276 -1.78 26.19 -14.10
CA LEU A 276 -2.39 25.00 -13.52
C LEU A 276 -1.38 24.04 -12.88
N VAL A 277 -0.07 24.17 -13.16
CA VAL A 277 0.96 23.37 -12.50
C VAL A 277 0.90 23.55 -10.99
N LEU A 278 0.68 24.79 -10.52
CA LEU A 278 0.54 25.05 -9.08
C LEU A 278 -0.72 24.39 -8.52
N LEU A 279 -1.84 24.42 -9.25
CA LEU A 279 -3.05 23.72 -8.83
C LEU A 279 -2.85 22.20 -8.80
N ALA A 280 -2.18 21.63 -9.79
CA ALA A 280 -1.82 20.21 -9.82
C ALA A 280 -0.91 19.83 -8.64
N ALA A 281 0.05 20.69 -8.29
CA ALA A 281 0.94 20.51 -7.15
C ALA A 281 0.20 20.51 -5.81
N LEU A 282 -0.68 21.51 -5.59
CA LEU A 282 -1.52 21.61 -4.41
C LEU A 282 -2.48 20.42 -4.34
N PHE A 283 -3.06 20.02 -5.47
CA PHE A 283 -3.93 18.84 -5.55
C PHE A 283 -3.16 17.56 -5.23
N ALA A 284 -1.94 17.39 -5.74
CA ALA A 284 -1.10 16.25 -5.42
C ALA A 284 -0.84 16.15 -3.91
N LEU A 285 -0.44 17.25 -3.28
CA LEU A 285 -0.10 17.31 -1.86
C LEU A 285 -1.33 17.17 -0.95
N PHE A 286 -2.30 18.08 -1.09
CA PHE A 286 -3.46 18.16 -0.21
C PHE A 286 -4.53 17.13 -0.56
N GLY A 287 -4.68 16.78 -1.85
CA GLY A 287 -5.61 15.73 -2.27
C GLY A 287 -5.22 14.37 -1.69
N HIS A 288 -3.92 14.06 -1.64
CA HIS A 288 -3.45 12.81 -1.04
C HIS A 288 -3.70 12.77 0.47
N GLU A 289 -3.48 13.87 1.19
CA GLU A 289 -3.81 13.93 2.62
C GLU A 289 -5.33 13.91 2.86
N ALA A 290 -6.12 14.53 1.98
CA ALA A 290 -7.58 14.49 2.03
C ALA A 290 -8.12 13.06 1.88
N LEU A 291 -7.52 12.21 1.04
CA LEU A 291 -7.88 10.78 0.93
C LEU A 291 -7.76 10.07 2.29
N PHE A 292 -6.66 10.30 3.00
CA PHE A 292 -6.42 9.73 4.31
C PHE A 292 -7.42 10.23 5.34
N PHE A 293 -7.62 11.54 5.44
CA PHE A 293 -8.57 12.14 6.38
C PHE A 293 -10.01 11.69 6.10
N TRP A 294 -10.40 11.61 4.84
CA TRP A 294 -11.71 11.15 4.42
C TRP A 294 -11.95 9.68 4.78
N SER A 295 -10.94 8.82 4.60
CA SER A 295 -11.00 7.42 5.02
C SER A 295 -11.22 7.31 6.53
N GLN A 296 -10.42 8.04 7.32
CA GLN A 296 -10.50 8.05 8.79
C GLN A 296 -11.82 8.61 9.31
N TRP A 297 -12.32 9.68 8.70
CA TRP A 297 -13.59 10.31 9.07
C TRP A 297 -14.76 9.35 8.84
N LYS A 298 -14.79 8.65 7.71
CA LYS A 298 -15.81 7.62 7.43
C LYS A 298 -15.77 6.45 8.41
N GLU A 299 -14.58 5.98 8.79
CA GLU A 299 -14.43 4.95 9.82
C GLU A 299 -14.93 5.43 11.18
N ARG A 300 -14.78 6.72 11.50
CA ARG A 300 -15.24 7.26 12.78
C ARG A 300 -16.75 7.39 12.90
N GLN A 301 -17.45 7.62 11.79
CA GLN A 301 -18.90 7.81 11.79
C GLN A 301 -19.70 6.52 11.78
N ARG A 302 -19.08 5.39 11.44
CA ARG A 302 -19.78 4.11 11.30
C ARG A 302 -19.61 3.25 12.55
N SER A 303 -20.62 2.44 12.84
CA SER A 303 -20.52 1.46 13.92
C SER A 303 -19.50 0.36 13.58
N PRO A 304 -18.73 -0.12 14.56
CA PRO A 304 -17.82 -1.24 14.36
C PRO A 304 -18.55 -2.49 13.84
N TYR A 305 -17.97 -3.14 12.83
CA TYR A 305 -18.57 -4.29 12.14
C TYR A 305 -18.27 -5.62 12.84
N PHE A 306 -17.06 -5.78 13.34
CA PHE A 306 -16.58 -6.99 14.02
C PHE A 306 -16.80 -6.92 15.54
N ILE A 307 -18.07 -6.89 15.91
CA ILE A 307 -18.57 -7.00 17.29
C ILE A 307 -19.39 -8.28 17.45
N GLN A 308 -19.59 -8.71 18.70
CA GLN A 308 -20.48 -9.81 19.06
C GLN A 308 -21.86 -9.65 18.41
N SER A 309 -22.47 -10.78 18.03
CA SER A 309 -23.81 -10.81 17.45
C SER A 309 -24.74 -11.57 18.38
N SER A 310 -25.98 -11.10 18.55
CA SER A 310 -27.03 -11.83 19.26
C SER A 310 -27.48 -13.09 18.52
N ARG A 311 -27.17 -13.20 17.22
CA ARG A 311 -27.58 -14.34 16.37
C ARG A 311 -26.61 -15.52 16.42
N GLY A 312 -25.41 -15.32 16.99
CA GLY A 312 -24.40 -16.36 17.09
C GLY A 312 -22.97 -15.82 17.03
N VAL A 313 -22.01 -16.70 16.83
CA VAL A 313 -20.59 -16.38 16.85
C VAL A 313 -20.15 -15.79 15.51
N LYS A 314 -19.86 -14.48 15.50
CA LYS A 314 -19.38 -13.80 14.30
C LYS A 314 -17.92 -14.16 14.01
N VAL A 315 -17.67 -14.61 12.78
CA VAL A 315 -16.34 -14.92 12.25
C VAL A 315 -15.64 -13.63 11.90
N MET A 316 -14.56 -13.33 12.61
CA MET A 316 -13.69 -12.22 12.28
C MET A 316 -12.77 -12.61 11.13
N GLY A 317 -12.06 -13.73 11.21
CA GLY A 317 -11.07 -14.16 10.21
C GLY A 317 -11.01 -15.67 10.05
N VAL A 318 -10.44 -16.10 8.93
CA VAL A 318 -10.20 -17.51 8.61
C VAL A 318 -8.73 -17.67 8.26
N ILE A 319 -8.06 -18.65 8.86
CA ILE A 319 -6.64 -18.93 8.65
C ILE A 319 -6.49 -19.68 7.32
N THR A 320 -5.54 -19.25 6.48
CA THR A 320 -5.28 -19.90 5.19
C THR A 320 -4.73 -21.32 5.38
N GLY A 321 -5.23 -22.27 4.60
CA GLY A 321 -4.85 -23.68 4.65
C GLY A 321 -5.51 -24.48 5.78
N THR A 322 -6.58 -23.96 6.42
CA THR A 322 -7.34 -24.70 7.45
C THR A 322 -8.69 -25.21 6.94
N ARG A 323 -9.29 -26.10 7.72
CA ARG A 323 -10.61 -26.69 7.41
C ARG A 323 -11.71 -25.65 7.23
N ALA A 324 -11.67 -24.54 7.98
CA ALA A 324 -12.64 -23.46 7.79
C ALA A 324 -12.55 -22.81 6.41
N GLU A 325 -11.35 -22.68 5.83
CA GLU A 325 -11.17 -22.21 4.45
C GLU A 325 -11.68 -23.26 3.46
N GLU A 326 -11.34 -24.54 3.66
CA GLU A 326 -11.77 -25.66 2.79
C GLU A 326 -13.30 -25.78 2.68
N ILE A 327 -14.02 -25.64 3.79
CA ILE A 327 -15.49 -25.71 3.80
C ILE A 327 -16.18 -24.38 3.46
N GLY A 328 -15.40 -23.36 3.09
CA GLY A 328 -15.92 -22.10 2.57
C GLY A 328 -16.53 -21.17 3.62
N ILE A 329 -16.08 -21.21 4.88
CA ILE A 329 -16.41 -20.17 5.87
C ILE A 329 -15.66 -18.90 5.47
N THR A 330 -16.34 -17.76 5.54
CA THR A 330 -15.75 -16.47 5.17
C THR A 330 -15.87 -15.42 6.27
N THR A 331 -14.93 -14.46 6.29
CA THR A 331 -14.94 -13.31 7.20
C THR A 331 -16.29 -12.60 7.20
N GLY A 332 -16.85 -12.32 8.37
CA GLY A 332 -18.12 -11.60 8.55
C GLY A 332 -19.38 -12.48 8.58
N GLU A 333 -19.25 -13.78 8.34
CA GLU A 333 -20.34 -14.75 8.54
C GLU A 333 -20.57 -15.02 10.03
N ILE A 334 -21.72 -15.61 10.37
CA ILE A 334 -22.12 -15.88 11.76
C ILE A 334 -22.44 -17.36 11.92
N ILE A 335 -21.71 -18.05 12.78
CA ILE A 335 -22.00 -19.44 13.15
C ILE A 335 -23.15 -19.42 14.16
N VAL A 336 -24.28 -20.03 13.80
CA VAL A 336 -25.50 -20.04 14.62
C VAL A 336 -25.62 -21.33 15.41
N LYS A 337 -25.31 -22.47 14.77
CA LYS A 337 -25.30 -23.77 15.42
C LYS A 337 -24.12 -24.61 14.97
N VAL A 338 -23.71 -25.51 15.86
CA VAL A 338 -22.70 -26.53 15.61
C VAL A 338 -23.26 -27.86 16.13
N ASN A 339 -23.30 -28.88 15.28
CA ASN A 339 -23.84 -30.20 15.61
C ASN A 339 -25.25 -30.16 16.22
N GLY A 340 -26.08 -29.22 15.75
CA GLY A 340 -27.44 -28.98 16.27
C GLY A 340 -27.51 -28.14 17.54
N ILE A 341 -26.38 -27.84 18.18
CA ILE A 341 -26.29 -27.03 19.40
C ILE A 341 -26.16 -25.55 19.02
N PRO A 342 -27.06 -24.65 19.49
CA PRO A 342 -26.90 -23.21 19.32
C PRO A 342 -25.63 -22.69 19.99
N VAL A 343 -24.92 -21.77 19.32
CA VAL A 343 -23.71 -21.14 19.86
C VAL A 343 -23.83 -19.61 19.79
N ARG A 344 -23.55 -18.93 20.90
CA ARG A 344 -23.65 -17.47 21.04
C ARG A 344 -22.31 -16.79 21.23
N ASP A 345 -21.36 -17.48 21.85
CA ASP A 345 -20.04 -16.95 22.13
C ASP A 345 -18.92 -17.99 21.91
N LYS A 346 -17.69 -17.55 22.18
CA LYS A 346 -16.49 -18.36 22.02
C LYS A 346 -16.46 -19.54 22.99
N GLU A 347 -17.03 -19.39 24.18
CA GLU A 347 -17.02 -20.43 25.22
C GLU A 347 -17.96 -21.58 24.87
N GLU A 348 -19.09 -21.28 24.21
CA GLU A 348 -20.02 -22.28 23.68
C GLU A 348 -19.51 -22.95 22.39
N LEU A 349 -18.72 -22.25 21.57
CA LEU A 349 -18.28 -22.74 20.27
C LEU A 349 -17.38 -23.99 20.37
N TYR A 350 -16.34 -23.95 21.19
CA TYR A 350 -15.37 -25.05 21.28
C TYR A 350 -15.97 -26.37 21.78
N PRO A 351 -16.78 -26.38 22.87
CA PRO A 351 -17.49 -27.59 23.30
C PRO A 351 -18.44 -28.11 22.22
N ALA A 352 -19.17 -27.24 21.52
CA ALA A 352 -20.10 -27.68 20.48
C ALA A 352 -19.38 -28.32 19.28
N LEU A 353 -18.17 -27.85 18.95
CA LEU A 353 -17.30 -28.48 17.94
C LEU A 353 -16.86 -29.90 18.34
N GLN A 354 -16.70 -30.15 19.65
CA GLN A 354 -16.28 -31.44 20.19
C GLN A 354 -17.43 -32.42 20.42
N ALA A 355 -18.69 -31.97 20.30
CA ALA A 355 -19.87 -32.80 20.56
C ALA A 355 -19.98 -34.03 19.64
N ASN A 356 -19.35 -33.99 18.46
CA ASN A 356 -19.31 -35.12 17.52
C ASN A 356 -17.88 -35.41 17.07
N PRO A 357 -17.36 -36.65 17.29
CA PRO A 357 -15.98 -37.01 17.00
C PRO A 357 -15.71 -37.31 15.52
N ALA A 358 -16.74 -37.53 14.69
CA ALA A 358 -16.59 -37.96 13.30
C ALA A 358 -16.81 -36.81 12.30
N PHE A 359 -17.82 -35.97 12.55
CA PHE A 359 -18.16 -34.85 11.67
C PHE A 359 -18.59 -33.62 12.45
N CYS A 360 -18.19 -32.45 11.96
CA CYS A 360 -18.68 -31.18 12.44
C CYS A 360 -19.61 -30.58 11.39
N LYS A 361 -20.90 -30.45 11.72
CA LYS A 361 -21.91 -29.78 10.88
C LYS A 361 -22.23 -28.42 11.48
N MET A 362 -22.16 -27.36 10.69
CA MET A 362 -22.44 -25.99 11.15
C MET A 362 -23.53 -25.33 10.33
N GLU A 363 -24.39 -24.60 11.03
CA GLU A 363 -25.36 -23.66 10.46
C GLU A 363 -24.73 -22.27 10.49
N VAL A 364 -24.49 -21.69 9.32
CA VAL A 364 -23.77 -20.41 9.18
C VAL A 364 -24.66 -19.42 8.43
N LEU A 365 -24.86 -18.23 8.98
CA LEU A 365 -25.48 -17.12 8.26
C LEU A 365 -24.43 -16.42 7.40
N THR A 366 -24.74 -16.28 6.11
CA THR A 366 -23.95 -15.49 5.15
C THR A 366 -23.98 -14.00 5.53
N ARG A 367 -23.18 -13.19 4.83
CA ARG A 367 -23.15 -11.73 5.03
C ARG A 367 -24.49 -11.08 4.66
N GLU A 368 -25.23 -11.72 3.77
CA GLU A 368 -26.54 -11.36 3.26
C GLU A 368 -27.66 -11.83 4.20
N GLY A 369 -27.35 -12.69 5.18
CA GLY A 369 -28.30 -13.21 6.16
C GLY A 369 -28.97 -14.52 5.75
N GLU A 370 -28.50 -15.16 4.68
CA GLU A 370 -28.99 -16.46 4.23
C GLU A 370 -28.34 -17.59 5.04
N LEU A 371 -29.10 -18.66 5.31
CA LEU A 371 -28.58 -19.80 6.04
C LEU A 371 -27.87 -20.77 5.07
N LYS A 372 -26.59 -21.02 5.31
CA LYS A 372 -25.83 -22.09 4.65
C LYS A 372 -25.42 -23.16 5.65
N PHE A 373 -25.31 -24.39 5.17
CA PHE A 373 -24.82 -25.52 5.94
C PHE A 373 -23.43 -25.90 5.43
N VAL A 374 -22.48 -26.02 6.35
CA VAL A 374 -21.12 -26.47 6.03
C VAL A 374 -20.78 -27.68 6.90
N GLN A 375 -19.98 -28.60 6.36
CA GLN A 375 -19.60 -29.82 7.06
C GLN A 375 -18.13 -30.16 6.80
N CYS A 376 -17.42 -30.58 7.84
CA CYS A 376 -16.08 -31.17 7.73
C CYS A 376 -15.99 -32.48 8.52
N ALA A 377 -15.14 -33.39 8.05
CA ALA A 377 -14.74 -34.57 8.80
C ALA A 377 -13.72 -34.18 9.88
N VAL A 378 -13.87 -34.73 11.07
CA VAL A 378 -12.93 -34.57 12.19
C VAL A 378 -12.01 -35.79 12.18
N TYR A 379 -10.73 -35.61 11.81
CA TYR A 379 -9.76 -36.71 11.74
C TYR A 379 -8.97 -36.85 13.04
N ALA A 380 -8.68 -38.10 13.44
CA ALA A 380 -7.79 -38.40 14.56
C ALA A 380 -6.41 -37.75 14.35
N GLY A 381 -5.95 -36.96 15.34
CA GLY A 381 -4.71 -36.18 15.29
C GLY A 381 -4.87 -34.70 14.87
N ASN A 382 -5.96 -34.32 14.19
CA ASN A 382 -6.28 -32.91 13.86
C ASN A 382 -7.09 -32.26 14.99
N HIS A 383 -6.55 -32.26 16.20
CA HIS A 383 -7.24 -31.74 17.37
C HIS A 383 -7.43 -30.21 17.28
N HIS A 384 -8.69 -29.80 17.01
CA HIS A 384 -9.41 -28.70 17.69
C HIS A 384 -9.31 -27.28 17.13
N GLN A 385 -8.63 -27.04 16.02
CA GLN A 385 -8.56 -25.71 15.42
C GLN A 385 -9.10 -25.74 13.99
N LEU A 386 -10.39 -25.44 13.81
CA LEU A 386 -10.99 -25.17 12.49
C LEU A 386 -10.25 -24.05 11.73
N GLY A 387 -9.52 -23.22 12.46
CA GLY A 387 -8.80 -22.07 11.93
C GLY A 387 -9.68 -20.83 11.81
N ILE A 388 -10.62 -20.67 12.73
CA ILE A 388 -11.55 -19.54 12.79
C ILE A 388 -11.08 -18.58 13.88
N ILE A 389 -10.96 -17.31 13.53
CA ILE A 389 -10.79 -16.22 14.48
C ILE A 389 -12.15 -15.58 14.68
N VAL A 390 -12.61 -15.55 15.93
CA VAL A 390 -13.89 -14.94 16.32
C VAL A 390 -13.70 -13.49 16.74
N VAL A 391 -14.78 -12.73 16.74
CA VAL A 391 -14.81 -11.35 17.26
C VAL A 391 -14.44 -11.30 18.74
N PRO A 392 -13.88 -10.17 19.25
CA PRO A 392 -13.54 -10.04 20.66
C PRO A 392 -14.78 -10.02 21.55
N ASP A 393 -14.58 -10.42 22.80
CA ASP A 393 -15.58 -10.48 23.87
C ASP A 393 -15.05 -9.77 25.14
N ALA A 394 -15.83 -9.81 26.23
CA ALA A 394 -15.46 -9.21 27.51
C ALA A 394 -14.20 -9.82 28.15
N THR A 395 -13.79 -11.01 27.72
CA THR A 395 -12.60 -11.72 28.24
C THR A 395 -11.33 -11.41 27.44
N THR A 396 -11.44 -10.64 26.36
CA THR A 396 -10.31 -10.32 25.48
C THR A 396 -9.31 -9.39 26.18
N ARG A 397 -8.15 -9.93 26.58
CA ARG A 397 -7.12 -9.19 27.33
C ARG A 397 -5.99 -8.63 26.48
N VAL A 398 -5.78 -9.16 25.28
CA VAL A 398 -4.68 -8.75 24.39
C VAL A 398 -5.26 -7.91 23.26
N PHE A 399 -4.91 -6.62 23.24
CA PHE A 399 -5.32 -5.68 22.21
C PHE A 399 -4.17 -4.71 21.90
N VAL A 400 -4.25 -4.07 20.74
CA VAL A 400 -3.24 -3.12 20.26
C VAL A 400 -3.69 -1.70 20.57
N ASP A 401 -2.89 -0.96 21.33
CA ASP A 401 -3.01 0.50 21.43
C ASP A 401 -2.35 1.14 20.20
N LEU A 402 -3.16 1.76 19.35
CA LEU A 402 -2.71 2.40 18.11
C LEU A 402 -2.25 3.84 18.37
N LYS A 403 -1.32 4.04 19.32
CA LYS A 403 -0.62 5.32 19.43
C LYS A 403 0.30 5.50 18.23
N ARG A 404 0.10 6.59 17.49
CA ARG A 404 0.90 6.97 16.32
C ARG A 404 2.29 7.37 16.79
N SER A 405 3.31 6.59 16.45
CA SER A 405 4.71 6.93 16.73
C SER A 405 5.41 7.49 15.49
N SER A 406 6.17 8.57 15.66
CA SER A 406 7.08 9.07 14.62
C SER A 406 8.31 8.18 14.48
N VAL A 407 9.06 8.29 13.37
CA VAL A 407 10.33 7.53 13.19
C VAL A 407 11.32 7.90 14.30
N VAL A 408 11.36 9.18 14.68
CA VAL A 408 12.17 9.70 15.79
C VAL A 408 11.77 9.05 17.12
N GLU A 409 10.48 8.94 17.40
CA GLU A 409 9.98 8.26 18.60
C GLU A 409 10.30 6.76 18.60
N LEU A 410 10.24 6.09 17.44
CA LEU A 410 10.61 4.67 17.33
C LEU A 410 12.10 4.44 17.57
N ILE A 411 12.96 5.32 17.06
CA ILE A 411 14.41 5.26 17.29
C ILE A 411 14.70 5.55 18.77
N ARG A 412 14.08 6.59 19.34
CA ARG A 412 14.21 6.93 20.76
C ARG A 412 13.79 5.78 21.67
N GLN A 413 12.63 5.18 21.44
CA GLN A 413 12.15 4.03 22.22
C GLN A 413 13.09 2.81 22.12
N LYS A 414 13.75 2.62 20.97
CA LYS A 414 14.70 1.51 20.77
C LYS A 414 16.04 1.78 21.46
N LEU A 415 16.52 3.03 21.45
CA LEU A 415 17.72 3.46 22.17
C LEU A 415 17.51 3.41 23.70
N GLU A 416 16.34 3.84 24.18
CA GLU A 416 15.97 3.75 25.60
C GLU A 416 15.94 2.29 26.07
N LYS A 417 15.46 1.35 25.25
CA LYS A 417 15.51 -0.09 25.57
C LYS A 417 16.91 -0.70 25.58
N LEU A 418 17.86 -0.12 24.84
CA LEU A 418 19.27 -0.59 24.85
C LEU A 418 20.02 -0.06 26.09
N ASN A 419 19.69 1.16 26.55
CA ASN A 419 20.31 1.75 27.74
C ASN A 419 19.75 1.22 29.07
N VAL A 420 18.62 0.52 29.06
CA VAL A 420 18.09 -0.18 30.26
C VAL A 420 18.64 -1.62 30.36
N GLY A 421 19.35 -2.10 29.33
CA GLY A 421 20.03 -3.39 29.30
C GLY A 421 21.55 -3.32 29.46
N ALA A 422 22.10 -2.15 29.78
CA ALA A 422 23.49 -1.91 30.18
C ALA A 422 23.47 -1.36 31.60
#